data_AF-A0A0S4L0Z0-F1
#
_entry.id   AF-A0A0S4L0Z0-F1
#
_cell.length_a   1.000
_cell.length_b   1.000
_cell.length_c   1.000
_cell.angle_alpha   90.00
_cell.angle_beta   90.00
_cell.angle_gamma   90.00
#
_symmetry.space_group_name_H-M   'P 1'
#
loop_
_entity.id
_entity.type
_entity.pdbx_description
1 polymer ?
#
loop_
_entity_poly.entity_id
_entity_poly.type
_entity_poly.pdbx_seq_one_letter_code
_entity_poly.pdbx_strand_id
1 'polypeptide(L)'
;MEFDRLLTRDRVQTRVTALQTLEDYAGLLHKLVGAVPDGELLEASNKFASNLRNVKGVSFSDEQAEGIGKAVAAVGGLYVEYKRAHAVREVVETANQPILSVIDLVKRDLDPKELGWNAGYKLTASELEGHALKVGGPVSSHDLASKSLVYKAQVMASENTARLDLVSSELIGLASAVAEAQQNLLQVLHTSDLNVDSVRQLANKVREFKSIYGLLHH
;
A
#
# COMPACT_ATOMS: atom_id res chain seq x y z
N MET A 1 -9.17 26.89 2.00
CA MET A 1 -9.46 25.90 3.07
C MET A 1 -8.29 24.94 3.12
N GLU A 2 -7.82 24.61 4.32
CA GLU A 2 -6.60 23.82 4.56
C GLU A 2 -6.81 22.31 4.32
N PHE A 3 -8.09 21.88 4.37
CA PHE A 3 -8.61 20.56 4.00
C PHE A 3 -8.02 19.97 2.70
N ASP A 4 -7.98 20.76 1.63
CA ASP A 4 -7.57 20.28 0.31
C ASP A 4 -6.10 19.87 0.26
N ARG A 5 -5.23 20.44 1.12
CA ARG A 5 -3.77 20.24 0.97
C ARG A 5 -3.31 18.82 1.30
N LEU A 6 -3.96 18.13 2.24
CA LEU A 6 -3.55 16.81 2.70
C LEU A 6 -4.31 15.67 2.02
N LEU A 7 -5.52 15.95 1.50
CA LEU A 7 -6.39 15.01 0.78
C LEU A 7 -6.49 15.31 -0.73
N THR A 8 -5.49 15.99 -1.30
CA THR A 8 -5.49 16.26 -2.76
C THR A 8 -5.62 14.97 -3.56
N ARG A 9 -6.27 15.08 -4.72
CA ARG A 9 -6.31 13.99 -5.72
C ARG A 9 -4.92 13.40 -6.00
N ASP A 10 -3.89 14.24 -6.03
CA ASP A 10 -2.50 13.83 -6.29
C ASP A 10 -1.92 12.96 -5.16
N ARG A 11 -2.20 13.30 -3.89
CA ARG A 11 -1.80 12.49 -2.73
C ARG A 11 -2.56 11.18 -2.65
N VAL A 12 -3.86 11.19 -2.97
CA VAL A 12 -4.67 9.96 -3.06
C VAL A 12 -4.14 9.07 -4.17
N GLN A 13 -3.88 9.62 -5.35
CA GLN A 13 -3.33 8.88 -6.49
C GLN A 13 -1.98 8.25 -6.16
N THR A 14 -1.08 8.98 -5.48
CA THR A 14 0.24 8.46 -5.08
C THR A 14 0.11 7.20 -4.21
N ARG A 15 -0.87 7.17 -3.28
CA ARG A 15 -1.13 6.01 -2.41
C ARG A 15 -1.69 4.82 -3.16
N VAL A 16 -2.69 5.08 -4.02
CA VAL A 16 -3.29 4.03 -4.86
C VAL A 16 -2.21 3.39 -5.73
N THR A 17 -1.35 4.20 -6.34
CA THR A 17 -0.22 3.71 -7.12
C THR A 17 0.76 2.91 -6.25
N ALA A 18 1.12 3.37 -5.05
CA ALA A 18 2.02 2.65 -4.13
C ALA A 18 1.48 1.25 -3.79
N LEU A 19 0.18 1.14 -3.47
CA LEU A 19 -0.45 -0.15 -3.15
C LEU A 19 -0.57 -1.06 -4.37
N GLN A 20 -0.93 -0.49 -5.52
CA GLN A 20 -0.99 -1.24 -6.77
C GLN A 20 0.40 -1.80 -7.13
N THR A 21 1.47 -1.04 -6.89
CA THR A 21 2.85 -1.50 -7.08
C THR A 21 3.19 -2.68 -6.18
N LEU A 22 2.81 -2.66 -4.90
CA LEU A 22 3.04 -3.80 -3.99
C LEU A 22 2.28 -5.05 -4.46
N GLU A 23 1.04 -4.88 -4.91
CA GLU A 23 0.24 -5.98 -5.46
C GLU A 23 0.84 -6.54 -6.74
N ASP A 24 1.25 -5.68 -7.67
CA ASP A 24 1.84 -6.11 -8.94
C ASP A 24 3.17 -6.82 -8.72
N TYR A 25 3.96 -6.38 -7.73
CA TYR A 25 5.17 -7.06 -7.30
C TYR A 25 4.88 -8.46 -6.75
N ALA A 26 3.96 -8.58 -5.79
CA ALA A 26 3.54 -9.87 -5.25
C ALA A 26 2.97 -10.78 -6.35
N GLY A 27 2.19 -10.22 -7.28
CA GLY A 27 1.62 -10.94 -8.42
C GLY A 27 2.70 -11.44 -9.39
N LEU A 28 3.71 -10.64 -9.68
CA LEU A 28 4.87 -11.04 -10.48
C LEU A 28 5.62 -12.20 -9.83
N LEU A 29 5.96 -12.09 -8.55
CA LEU A 29 6.66 -13.16 -7.83
C LEU A 29 5.84 -14.45 -7.79
N HIS A 30 4.53 -14.34 -7.55
CA HIS A 30 3.63 -15.49 -7.54
C HIS A 30 3.58 -16.19 -8.91
N LYS A 31 3.52 -15.41 -9.99
CA LYS A 31 3.59 -15.93 -11.37
C LYS A 31 4.94 -16.57 -11.66
N LEU A 32 6.04 -15.99 -11.20
CA LEU A 32 7.38 -16.56 -11.41
C LEU A 32 7.53 -17.94 -10.77
N VAL A 33 6.92 -18.18 -9.61
CA VAL A 33 6.95 -19.49 -8.94
C VAL A 33 5.85 -20.46 -9.40
N GLY A 34 4.88 -20.02 -10.20
CA GLY A 34 3.75 -20.83 -10.68
C GLY A 34 3.84 -21.18 -12.17
N ALA A 35 3.15 -22.21 -12.64
CA ALA A 35 3.13 -22.55 -14.06
C ALA A 35 2.20 -21.60 -14.85
N VAL A 36 2.75 -20.51 -15.36
CA VAL A 36 2.06 -19.53 -16.22
C VAL A 36 2.77 -19.33 -17.56
N PRO A 37 2.03 -18.97 -18.64
CA PRO A 37 2.60 -18.65 -19.94
C PRO A 37 3.59 -17.48 -19.91
N ASP A 38 4.61 -17.52 -20.77
CA ASP A 38 5.67 -16.50 -20.84
C ASP A 38 5.12 -15.10 -21.12
N GLY A 39 4.04 -14.99 -21.92
CA GLY A 39 3.38 -13.71 -22.20
C GLY A 39 2.78 -13.05 -20.96
N GLU A 40 2.17 -13.84 -20.07
CA GLU A 40 1.58 -13.33 -18.82
C GLU A 40 2.64 -12.92 -17.79
N LEU A 41 3.80 -13.58 -17.83
CA LEU A 41 4.97 -13.23 -17.01
C LEU A 41 5.56 -11.89 -17.44
N LEU A 42 5.79 -11.70 -18.74
CA LEU A 42 6.33 -10.46 -19.28
C LEU A 42 5.36 -9.29 -19.03
N GLU A 43 4.05 -9.50 -19.22
CA GLU A 43 3.03 -8.50 -18.92
C GLU A 43 3.04 -8.09 -17.44
N ALA A 44 3.10 -9.07 -16.52
CA ALA A 44 3.19 -8.80 -15.08
C ALA A 44 4.46 -8.00 -14.73
N SER A 45 5.59 -8.35 -15.35
CA SER A 45 6.86 -7.64 -15.17
C SER A 45 6.78 -6.19 -15.63
N ASN A 46 6.25 -5.95 -16.82
CA ASN A 46 6.09 -4.61 -17.38
C ASN A 46 5.12 -3.76 -16.55
N LYS A 47 4.01 -4.35 -16.10
CA LYS A 47 3.03 -3.67 -15.25
C LYS A 47 3.65 -3.26 -13.92
N PHE A 48 4.36 -4.18 -13.26
CA PHE A 48 5.08 -3.90 -12.02
C PHE A 48 6.11 -2.78 -12.20
N ALA A 49 6.99 -2.88 -13.20
CA ALA A 49 8.02 -1.89 -13.45
C ALA A 49 7.43 -0.51 -13.78
N SER A 50 6.36 -0.46 -14.58
CA SER A 50 5.65 0.78 -14.89
C SER A 50 5.05 1.44 -13.66
N ASN A 51 4.35 0.67 -12.81
CA ASN A 51 3.73 1.21 -11.61
C ASN A 51 4.77 1.65 -10.57
N LEU A 52 5.87 0.90 -10.42
CA LEU A 52 6.96 1.27 -9.52
C LEU A 52 7.61 2.61 -9.91
N ARG A 53 7.84 2.85 -11.21
CA ARG A 53 8.34 4.15 -11.72
C ARG A 53 7.40 5.32 -11.41
N ASN A 54 6.10 5.05 -11.33
CA ASN A 54 5.09 6.07 -11.08
C ASN A 54 4.90 6.37 -9.58
N VAL A 55 5.56 5.64 -8.67
CA VAL A 55 5.51 5.96 -7.25
C VAL A 55 6.42 7.15 -6.95
N LYS A 56 5.82 8.31 -6.64
CA LYS A 56 6.57 9.52 -6.28
C LYS A 56 7.46 9.27 -5.06
N GLY A 57 8.72 9.70 -5.15
CA GLY A 57 9.68 9.58 -4.06
C GLY A 57 10.38 8.21 -3.97
N VAL A 58 10.11 7.30 -4.91
CA VAL A 58 10.83 6.04 -5.05
C VAL A 58 11.80 6.14 -6.24
N SER A 59 13.06 5.77 -6.02
CA SER A 59 14.07 5.71 -7.08
C SER A 59 14.05 4.34 -7.74
N PHE A 60 13.77 4.30 -9.03
CA PHE A 60 13.81 3.07 -9.82
C PHE A 60 14.19 3.40 -11.27
N SER A 61 15.38 2.97 -11.70
CA SER A 61 15.98 3.38 -12.97
C SER A 61 15.51 2.52 -14.15
N ASP A 62 15.80 3.00 -15.37
CA ASP A 62 15.49 2.26 -16.58
C ASP A 62 16.32 0.97 -16.71
N GLU A 63 17.56 1.00 -16.24
CA GLU A 63 18.44 -0.16 -16.19
C GLU A 63 17.89 -1.23 -15.23
N GLN A 64 17.36 -0.82 -14.06
CA GLN A 64 16.74 -1.74 -13.11
C GLN A 64 15.47 -2.38 -13.69
N ALA A 65 14.63 -1.59 -14.36
CA ALA A 65 13.44 -2.10 -15.04
C ALA A 65 13.80 -3.06 -16.19
N GLU A 66 14.81 -2.73 -16.98
CA GLU A 66 15.29 -3.58 -18.06
C GLU A 66 15.89 -4.89 -17.52
N GLY A 67 16.65 -4.84 -16.42
CA GLY A 67 17.18 -6.02 -15.74
C GLY A 67 16.07 -7.01 -15.34
N ILE A 68 15.00 -6.50 -14.71
CA ILE A 68 13.81 -7.29 -14.37
C ILE A 68 13.15 -7.87 -15.63
N GLY A 69 12.99 -7.06 -16.68
CA GLY A 69 12.43 -7.52 -17.96
C GLY A 69 13.24 -8.66 -18.58
N LYS A 70 14.57 -8.54 -18.62
CA LYS A 70 15.49 -9.56 -19.14
C LYS A 70 15.43 -10.85 -18.33
N ALA A 71 15.43 -10.74 -17.00
CA ALA A 71 15.36 -11.90 -16.11
C ALA A 71 14.07 -12.70 -16.32
N VAL A 72 12.94 -12.01 -16.46
CA VAL A 72 11.64 -12.63 -16.70
C VAL A 72 11.56 -13.24 -18.11
N ALA A 73 12.04 -12.54 -19.14
CA ALA A 73 12.05 -13.05 -20.51
C ALA A 73 12.89 -14.32 -20.67
N ALA A 74 13.89 -14.52 -19.81
CA ALA A 74 14.74 -15.71 -19.84
C ALA A 74 14.03 -16.99 -19.38
N VAL A 75 12.86 -16.90 -18.71
CA VAL A 75 12.15 -18.04 -18.10
C VAL A 75 11.70 -19.12 -19.12
N GLY A 76 11.63 -18.80 -20.41
CA GLY A 76 11.27 -19.76 -21.48
C GLY A 76 12.34 -20.83 -21.78
N GLY A 77 11.91 -22.02 -22.21
CA GLY A 77 12.76 -23.10 -22.77
C GLY A 77 13.07 -24.27 -21.83
N LEU A 78 14.07 -25.11 -22.17
CA LEU A 78 14.55 -26.21 -21.31
C LEU A 78 15.12 -25.64 -19.99
N TYR A 79 14.86 -26.29 -18.86
CA TYR A 79 15.24 -25.88 -17.48
C TYR A 79 14.43 -24.70 -16.88
N VAL A 80 13.13 -24.66 -17.16
CA VAL A 80 12.18 -23.64 -16.66
C VAL A 80 12.32 -23.37 -15.16
N GLU A 81 12.47 -24.40 -14.33
CA GLU A 81 12.52 -24.25 -12.87
C GLU A 81 13.76 -23.48 -12.39
N TYR A 82 14.95 -23.80 -12.90
CA TYR A 82 16.18 -23.08 -12.57
C TYR A 82 16.10 -21.61 -13.03
N LYS A 83 15.58 -21.37 -14.23
CA LYS A 83 15.44 -20.01 -14.76
C LYS A 83 14.41 -19.19 -13.99
N ARG A 84 13.31 -19.81 -13.52
CA ARG A 84 12.35 -19.18 -12.62
C ARG A 84 13.00 -18.82 -11.29
N ALA A 85 13.79 -19.71 -10.69
CA ALA A 85 14.52 -19.42 -9.48
C ALA A 85 15.50 -18.24 -9.66
N HIS A 86 16.24 -18.23 -10.76
CA HIS A 86 17.11 -17.10 -11.10
C HIS A 86 16.31 -15.80 -11.28
N ALA A 87 15.21 -15.83 -12.02
CA ALA A 87 14.36 -14.66 -12.25
C ALA A 87 13.75 -14.12 -10.95
N VAL A 88 13.29 -14.99 -10.04
CA VAL A 88 12.84 -14.57 -8.71
C VAL A 88 13.97 -13.86 -7.97
N ARG A 89 15.18 -14.43 -7.95
CA ARG A 89 16.32 -13.83 -7.27
C ARG A 89 16.62 -12.43 -7.81
N GLU A 90 16.78 -12.31 -9.12
CA GLU A 90 17.09 -11.03 -9.78
C GLU A 90 16.00 -9.97 -9.50
N VAL A 91 14.72 -10.36 -9.60
CA VAL A 91 13.59 -9.46 -9.34
C VAL A 91 13.57 -9.02 -7.88
N VAL A 92 13.77 -9.94 -6.93
CA VAL A 92 13.76 -9.61 -5.50
C VAL A 92 14.94 -8.71 -5.14
N GLU A 93 16.15 -9.02 -5.61
CA GLU A 93 17.35 -8.23 -5.34
C GLU A 93 17.23 -6.82 -5.93
N THR A 94 16.84 -6.72 -7.21
CA THR A 94 16.71 -5.43 -7.91
C THR A 94 15.60 -4.57 -7.31
N ALA A 95 14.46 -5.17 -6.97
CA ALA A 95 13.31 -4.44 -6.46
C ALA A 95 13.38 -4.15 -4.95
N ASN A 96 14.33 -4.72 -4.21
CA ASN A 96 14.31 -4.70 -2.74
C ASN A 96 14.21 -3.28 -2.15
N GLN A 97 15.18 -2.42 -2.46
CA GLN A 97 15.20 -1.05 -1.94
C GLN A 97 14.01 -0.20 -2.44
N PRO A 98 13.63 -0.26 -3.73
CA PRO A 98 12.41 0.38 -4.20
C PRO A 98 11.14 -0.07 -3.45
N ILE A 99 10.94 -1.38 -3.24
CA ILE A 99 9.77 -1.92 -2.54
C ILE A 99 9.74 -1.49 -1.08
N LEU A 100 10.87 -1.52 -0.38
CA LEU A 100 10.95 -1.01 0.99
C LEU A 100 10.60 0.48 1.06
N SER A 101 11.05 1.26 0.07
CA SER A 101 10.71 2.69 -0.04
C SER A 101 9.20 2.90 -0.27
N VAL A 102 8.56 2.05 -1.08
CA VAL A 102 7.10 2.04 -1.25
C VAL A 102 6.40 1.74 0.07
N ILE A 103 6.85 0.72 0.82
CA ILE A 103 6.26 0.35 2.11
C ILE A 103 6.42 1.49 3.13
N ASP A 104 7.59 2.12 3.21
CA ASP A 104 7.85 3.24 4.11
C ASP A 104 7.06 4.49 3.73
N LEU A 105 6.79 4.72 2.44
CA LEU A 105 5.87 5.76 2.00
C LEU A 105 4.46 5.50 2.56
N VAL A 106 3.94 4.28 2.45
CA VAL A 106 2.61 3.96 2.98
C VAL A 106 2.56 4.02 4.51
N LYS A 107 3.63 3.61 5.21
CA LYS A 107 3.72 3.73 6.68
C LYS A 107 3.68 5.18 7.15
N ARG A 108 4.49 6.07 6.57
CA ARG A 108 4.48 7.51 6.88
C ARG A 108 3.11 8.14 6.66
N ASP A 109 2.40 7.64 5.66
CA ASP A 109 1.08 8.13 5.31
C ASP A 109 -0.01 7.77 6.32
N LEU A 110 0.20 6.70 7.10
CA LEU A 110 -0.72 6.19 8.12
C LEU A 110 -0.29 6.58 9.55
N ASP A 111 0.97 6.97 9.74
CA ASP A 111 1.52 7.35 11.04
C ASP A 111 0.79 8.59 11.60
N PRO A 112 0.17 8.49 12.80
CA PRO A 112 -0.51 9.61 13.43
C PRO A 112 0.42 10.77 13.83
N LYS A 113 1.74 10.57 13.84
CA LYS A 113 2.75 11.59 14.16
C LYS A 113 3.26 12.35 12.94
N GLU A 114 2.99 11.84 11.74
CA GLU A 114 3.43 12.44 10.48
C GLU A 114 2.31 13.28 9.86
N LEU A 115 2.68 14.26 9.01
CA LEU A 115 1.72 15.09 8.26
C LEU A 115 1.18 14.35 7.02
N GLY A 116 0.74 13.11 7.26
CA GLY A 116 0.14 12.18 6.31
C GLY A 116 -1.38 12.27 6.26
N TRP A 117 -2.02 11.17 5.86
CA TRP A 117 -3.47 11.10 5.67
C TRP A 117 -4.22 10.95 6.97
N ASN A 118 -3.65 10.26 7.95
CA ASN A 118 -4.21 10.21 9.30
C ASN A 118 -4.36 11.64 9.86
N ALA A 119 -3.31 12.46 9.77
CA ALA A 119 -3.34 13.86 10.15
C ALA A 119 -4.37 14.68 9.36
N GLY A 120 -4.45 14.49 8.03
CA GLY A 120 -5.44 15.16 7.18
C GLY A 120 -6.88 14.83 7.55
N TYR A 121 -7.17 13.56 7.81
CA TYR A 121 -8.50 13.12 8.23
C TYR A 121 -8.87 13.67 9.61
N LYS A 122 -7.95 13.61 10.59
CA LYS A 122 -8.18 14.16 11.93
C LYS A 122 -8.42 15.67 11.93
N LEU A 123 -7.65 16.40 11.14
CA LEU A 123 -7.85 17.84 10.96
C LEU A 123 -9.24 18.12 10.39
N THR A 124 -9.65 17.38 9.36
CA THR A 124 -10.97 17.48 8.76
C THR A 124 -12.08 17.22 9.79
N ALA A 125 -11.98 16.12 10.52
CA ALA A 125 -12.99 15.75 11.52
C ALA A 125 -13.13 16.84 12.58
N SER A 126 -12.00 17.37 13.08
CA SER A 126 -11.97 18.45 14.06
C SER A 126 -12.57 19.76 13.51
N GLU A 127 -12.28 20.12 12.26
CA GLU A 127 -12.86 21.29 11.61
C GLU A 127 -14.37 21.14 11.36
N LEU A 128 -14.84 19.96 10.97
CA LEU A 128 -16.25 19.65 10.79
C LEU A 128 -17.01 19.72 12.12
N GLU A 129 -16.45 19.18 13.20
CA GLU A 129 -16.99 19.32 14.55
C GLU A 129 -17.05 20.80 14.98
N GLY A 130 -15.99 21.56 14.74
CA GLY A 130 -15.93 22.99 15.01
C GLY A 130 -16.97 23.79 14.23
N HIS A 131 -17.20 23.46 12.94
CA HIS A 131 -18.26 24.07 12.14
C HIS A 131 -19.65 23.66 12.61
N ALA A 132 -19.87 22.39 12.96
CA ALA A 132 -21.14 21.91 13.49
C ALA A 132 -21.53 22.61 14.79
N LEU A 133 -20.56 22.87 15.68
CA LEU A 133 -20.75 23.65 16.90
C LEU A 133 -21.11 25.12 16.62
N LYS A 134 -20.53 25.73 15.58
CA LYS A 134 -20.84 27.12 15.17
C LYS A 134 -22.22 27.24 14.52
N VAL A 135 -22.61 26.27 13.69
CA VAL A 135 -23.96 26.19 13.10
C VAL A 135 -25.00 25.87 14.18
N GLY A 136 -24.62 25.08 15.19
CA GLY A 136 -25.37 24.81 16.41
C GLY A 136 -25.27 25.88 17.50
N GLY A 137 -24.93 27.13 17.15
CA GLY A 137 -25.05 28.29 18.05
C GLY A 137 -26.45 28.37 18.70
N PRO A 138 -26.63 29.11 19.82
CA PRO A 138 -27.63 28.83 20.85
C PRO A 138 -28.99 28.41 20.30
N VAL A 139 -29.13 27.10 20.09
CA VAL A 139 -30.34 26.50 19.58
C VAL A 139 -31.36 26.67 20.68
N SER A 140 -32.46 27.39 20.38
CA SER A 140 -33.50 27.66 21.37
C SER A 140 -33.88 26.35 22.07
N SER A 141 -34.25 26.39 23.34
CA SER A 141 -34.68 25.22 24.11
C SER A 141 -35.84 24.45 23.45
N HIS A 142 -36.53 25.04 22.48
CA HIS A 142 -37.59 24.43 21.68
C HIS A 142 -37.12 23.62 20.47
N ASP A 143 -35.85 23.66 20.08
CA ASP A 143 -35.33 22.93 18.92
C ASP A 143 -34.42 21.76 19.35
N LEU A 144 -35.01 20.83 20.11
CA LEU A 144 -34.39 19.60 20.60
C LEU A 144 -33.93 18.67 19.46
N ALA A 145 -34.60 18.73 18.30
CA ALA A 145 -34.25 17.93 17.12
C ALA A 145 -32.87 18.32 16.56
N SER A 146 -32.61 19.61 16.40
CA SER A 146 -31.30 20.12 15.97
C SER A 146 -30.18 19.79 16.96
N LYS A 147 -30.45 19.87 18.27
CA LYS A 147 -29.47 19.44 19.30
C LYS A 147 -29.16 17.95 19.23
N SER A 148 -30.17 17.11 19.02
CA SER A 148 -29.98 15.66 18.86
C SER A 148 -29.17 15.33 17.60
N LEU A 149 -29.41 16.05 16.49
CA LEU A 149 -28.65 15.90 15.24
C LEU A 149 -27.17 16.27 15.40
N VAL A 150 -26.87 17.41 16.04
CA VAL A 150 -25.48 17.83 16.30
C VAL A 150 -24.77 16.83 17.21
N TYR A 151 -25.43 16.35 18.27
CA TYR A 151 -24.86 15.33 19.15
C TYR A 151 -24.59 14.02 18.41
N LYS A 152 -25.52 13.54 17.59
CA LYS A 152 -25.30 12.34 16.76
C LYS A 152 -24.12 12.52 15.80
N ALA A 153 -24.00 13.69 15.17
CA ALA A 153 -22.88 13.98 14.29
C ALA A 153 -21.53 13.97 15.04
N GLN A 154 -21.48 14.51 16.26
CA GLN A 154 -20.28 14.47 17.11
C GLN A 154 -19.92 13.04 17.52
N VAL A 155 -20.90 12.24 17.93
CA VAL A 155 -20.68 10.82 18.25
C VAL A 155 -20.13 10.08 17.04
N MET A 156 -20.73 10.25 15.86
CA MET A 156 -20.24 9.63 14.61
C MET A 156 -18.82 10.09 14.24
N ALA A 157 -18.49 11.37 14.41
CA ALA A 157 -17.14 11.90 14.12
C ALA A 157 -16.09 11.30 15.07
N SER A 158 -16.42 11.19 16.36
CA SER A 158 -15.57 10.55 17.36
C SER A 158 -15.37 9.06 17.08
N GLU A 159 -16.46 8.32 16.78
CA GLU A 159 -16.42 6.91 16.42
C GLU A 159 -15.59 6.66 15.15
N ASN A 160 -15.75 7.50 14.13
CA ASN A 160 -14.98 7.41 12.89
C ASN A 160 -13.50 7.70 13.10
N THR A 161 -13.16 8.66 13.96
CA THR A 161 -11.76 8.96 14.31
C THR A 161 -11.12 7.80 15.08
N ALA A 162 -11.84 7.24 16.05
CA ALA A 162 -11.37 6.05 16.79
C ALA A 162 -11.18 4.84 15.86
N ARG A 163 -12.12 4.63 14.93
CA ARG A 163 -12.01 3.59 13.89
C ARG A 163 -10.81 3.82 12.98
N LEU A 164 -10.57 5.06 12.55
CA LEU A 164 -9.41 5.40 11.73
C LEU A 164 -8.10 5.10 12.46
N ASP A 165 -7.99 5.42 13.75
CA ASP A 165 -6.78 5.14 14.53
C ASP A 165 -6.50 3.65 14.63
N LEU A 166 -7.53 2.86 14.89
CA LEU A 166 -7.44 1.40 14.93
C LEU A 166 -6.99 0.83 13.58
N VAL A 167 -7.68 1.20 12.49
CA VAL A 167 -7.35 0.71 11.14
C VAL A 167 -5.96 1.18 10.69
N SER A 168 -5.58 2.42 11.00
CA SER A 168 -4.24 2.94 10.66
C SER A 168 -3.14 2.15 11.39
N SER A 169 -3.35 1.83 12.67
CA SER A 169 -2.40 1.00 13.43
C SER A 169 -2.29 -0.42 12.86
N GLU A 170 -3.41 -1.05 12.50
CA GLU A 170 -3.43 -2.37 11.86
C GLU A 170 -2.66 -2.35 10.53
N LEU A 171 -2.90 -1.32 9.71
CA LEU A 171 -2.22 -1.16 8.42
C LEU A 171 -0.72 -0.90 8.57
N ILE A 172 -0.28 -0.14 9.57
CA ILE A 172 1.16 0.02 9.87
C ILE A 172 1.79 -1.32 10.27
N GLY A 173 1.08 -2.13 11.07
CA GLY A 173 1.48 -3.48 11.42
C GLY A 173 1.65 -4.39 10.19
N LEU A 174 0.66 -4.37 9.30
CA LEU A 174 0.67 -5.14 8.05
C LEU A 174 1.78 -4.69 7.11
N ALA A 175 1.97 -3.37 6.94
CA ALA A 175 3.06 -2.82 6.14
C ALA A 175 4.44 -3.26 6.68
N SER A 176 4.61 -3.26 8.02
CA SER A 176 5.83 -3.74 8.66
C SER A 176 6.02 -5.25 8.43
N ALA A 177 4.96 -6.04 8.54
CA ALA A 177 4.96 -7.45 8.21
C ALA A 177 5.32 -7.73 6.73
N VAL A 178 4.90 -6.89 5.79
CA VAL A 178 5.30 -6.98 4.36
C VAL A 178 6.79 -6.67 4.21
N ALA A 179 7.31 -5.64 4.89
CA ALA A 179 8.75 -5.32 4.87
C ALA A 179 9.60 -6.45 5.44
N GLU A 180 9.19 -7.04 6.56
CA GLU A 180 9.85 -8.21 7.14
C GLU A 180 9.82 -9.41 6.19
N ALA A 181 8.67 -9.69 5.56
CA ALA A 181 8.56 -10.77 4.59
C ALA A 181 9.46 -10.55 3.37
N GLN A 182 9.58 -9.30 2.90
CA GLN A 182 10.48 -8.93 1.82
C GLN A 182 11.95 -9.17 2.19
N GLN A 183 12.37 -8.75 3.39
CA GLN A 183 13.73 -8.97 3.89
C GLN A 183 14.02 -10.47 4.09
N ASN A 184 13.08 -11.21 4.66
CA ASN A 184 13.20 -12.66 4.83
C ASN A 184 13.31 -13.36 3.48
N LEU A 185 12.53 -12.94 2.47
CA LEU A 185 12.62 -13.49 1.12
C LEU A 185 14.01 -13.27 0.52
N LEU A 186 14.55 -12.06 0.63
CA LEU A 186 15.92 -11.76 0.18
C LEU A 186 16.96 -12.66 0.90
N GLN A 187 16.87 -12.79 2.22
CA GLN A 187 17.80 -13.61 3.00
C GLN A 187 17.75 -15.09 2.62
N VAL A 188 16.56 -15.64 2.41
CA VAL A 188 16.37 -17.05 2.01
C VAL A 188 16.95 -17.31 0.62
N LEU A 189 16.80 -16.36 -0.31
CA LEU A 189 17.36 -16.46 -1.67
C LEU A 189 18.89 -16.44 -1.71
N HIS A 190 19.54 -15.85 -0.71
CA HIS A 190 21.00 -15.88 -0.55
C HIS A 190 21.52 -17.14 0.15
N THR A 191 20.67 -17.87 0.88
CA THR A 191 21.11 -18.97 1.78
C THR A 191 20.68 -20.36 1.31
N SER A 192 19.73 -20.49 0.38
CA SER A 192 19.20 -21.79 -0.07
C SER A 192 18.55 -21.72 -1.47
N ASP A 193 18.12 -22.88 -1.99
CA ASP A 193 17.28 -22.97 -3.21
C ASP A 193 15.96 -22.19 -3.05
N LEU A 194 15.34 -21.80 -4.17
CA LEU A 194 14.11 -21.00 -4.20
C LEU A 194 13.02 -21.59 -3.27
N ASN A 195 12.66 -20.85 -2.23
CA ASN A 195 11.56 -21.20 -1.34
C ASN A 195 10.22 -20.58 -1.82
N VAL A 196 9.40 -21.40 -2.48
CA VAL A 196 8.08 -21.00 -2.99
C VAL A 196 7.13 -20.55 -1.86
N ASP A 197 7.27 -21.09 -0.65
CA ASP A 197 6.40 -20.74 0.47
C ASP A 197 6.68 -19.33 0.98
N SER A 198 7.93 -18.87 0.98
CA SER A 198 8.27 -17.48 1.30
C SER A 198 7.62 -16.50 0.34
N VAL A 199 7.60 -16.82 -0.97
CA VAL A 199 6.91 -16.02 -1.99
C VAL A 199 5.40 -15.98 -1.76
N ARG A 200 4.79 -17.12 -1.42
CA ARG A 200 3.35 -17.18 -1.08
C ARG A 200 3.01 -16.38 0.16
N GLN A 201 3.84 -16.44 1.20
CA GLN A 201 3.64 -15.68 2.44
C GLN A 201 3.67 -14.17 2.19
N LEU A 202 4.64 -13.67 1.41
CA LEU A 202 4.70 -12.27 1.00
C LEU A 202 3.43 -11.86 0.24
N ALA A 203 3.02 -12.66 -0.76
CA ALA A 203 1.82 -12.37 -1.55
C ALA A 203 0.54 -12.35 -0.70
N ASN A 204 0.43 -13.23 0.29
CA ASN A 204 -0.70 -13.24 1.21
C ASN A 204 -0.73 -11.99 2.09
N LYS A 205 0.42 -11.56 2.64
CA LYS A 205 0.52 -10.33 3.45
C LYS A 205 0.17 -9.09 2.63
N VAL A 206 0.62 -9.00 1.38
CA VAL A 206 0.26 -7.90 0.47
C VAL A 206 -1.24 -7.88 0.18
N ARG A 207 -1.87 -9.04 -0.03
CA ARG A 207 -3.31 -9.14 -0.26
C ARG A 207 -4.12 -8.71 0.96
N GLU A 208 -3.73 -9.18 2.14
CA GLU A 208 -4.34 -8.79 3.41
C GLU A 208 -4.24 -7.28 3.63
N PHE A 209 -3.05 -6.71 3.41
CA PHE A 209 -2.81 -5.29 3.50
C PHE A 209 -3.72 -4.47 2.57
N LYS A 210 -3.80 -4.85 1.29
CA LYS A 210 -4.68 -4.20 0.32
C LYS A 210 -6.16 -4.29 0.72
N SER A 211 -6.59 -5.45 1.21
CA SER A 211 -7.99 -5.67 1.62
C SER A 211 -8.39 -4.73 2.75
N ILE A 212 -7.55 -4.60 3.78
CA ILE A 212 -7.84 -3.73 4.93
C ILE A 212 -7.71 -2.26 4.52
N TYR A 213 -6.77 -1.91 3.64
CA TYR A 213 -6.64 -0.54 3.13
C TYR A 213 -7.88 -0.13 2.32
N GLY A 214 -8.46 -1.03 1.54
CA GLY A 214 -9.69 -0.76 0.78
C GLY A 214 -10.88 -0.35 1.64
N LEU A 215 -10.90 -0.75 2.92
CA LEU A 215 -11.94 -0.33 3.87
C LEU A 215 -11.88 1.16 4.23
N LEU A 216 -10.80 1.86 3.88
CA LEU A 216 -10.65 3.30 4.08
C LEU A 216 -11.21 4.14 2.93
N HIS A 217 -11.57 3.51 1.81
CA HIS A 217 -12.12 4.17 0.63
C HIS A 217 -13.65 4.14 0.54
N HIS A 218 -14.31 3.48 1.50
CA HIS A 218 -15.77 3.32 1.58
C HIS A 218 -16.31 3.95 2.86
#